data_AF-A0A482RA36-F1
#
_entry.id   AF-A0A482RA36-F1
#
_cell.length_a   1.000
_cell.length_b   1.000
_cell.length_c   1.000
_cell.angle_alpha   90.00
_cell.angle_beta   90.00
_cell.angle_gamma   90.00
#
_symmetry.space_group_name_H-M   'P 1'
#
loop_
_entity.id
_entity.type
_entity.pdbx_description
1 polymer ?
#
loop_
_entity_poly.entity_id
_entity_poly.type
_entity_poly.pdbx_seq_one_letter_code
_entity_poly.pdbx_strand_id
1 'polypeptide(L)'
;MLMGVRARTPFRRLCVRPRARARAESDVYAPPVAVAAVRTTSLCDTRPPCLALRAVAGLSKSSHKKKAEEWEFGGPIGAAAIMIVSHVLLYYVYYVINLNGGALFIPRSLADVTPVVQQLVDTCAPSWRIAAIYVGFLAVEAVFAVVMPGLDLNGRADETGAVLKYRCNAYMSWWVTLAVLGALHYTGTFDFGEIASHVGSYMTVAIIFADIASVWVYVYAFVAKLTHRMSGNHVYDFFMGGILHPRIGILDIKMFAEIRMSWFLLFILTASGAVYRHQQDLMSNPNAEWNQSSLFMILAHFLYANACAKGEHYVPPTWDIFHEKFGWMLCFWNFAGVPFLYCAQAMYIAKVNVQLSTELITVLTIALLATYYVWDTAQGQK
;
A
#
# COMPACT_ATOMS: atom_id res chain seq x y z
N MET A 1 61.78 -21.81 -30.53
CA MET A 1 61.86 -21.03 -29.27
C MET A 1 60.67 -21.47 -28.41
N LEU A 2 60.73 -22.55 -27.61
CA LEU A 2 61.39 -22.69 -26.29
C LEU A 2 60.98 -21.53 -25.36
N MET A 3 60.32 -21.67 -24.21
CA MET A 3 60.01 -22.76 -23.24
C MET A 3 58.66 -22.40 -22.55
N GLY A 4 57.76 -23.27 -22.08
CA GLY A 4 57.92 -24.39 -21.12
C GLY A 4 57.67 -23.87 -19.67
N VAL A 5 56.96 -24.49 -18.72
CA VAL A 5 56.40 -25.85 -18.55
C VAL A 5 55.33 -25.85 -17.43
N ARG A 6 54.40 -26.81 -17.56
CA ARG A 6 53.39 -27.42 -16.65
C ARG A 6 53.75 -27.57 -15.16
N ALA A 7 52.74 -27.78 -14.29
CA ALA A 7 52.55 -29.04 -13.53
C ALA A 7 51.18 -29.13 -12.83
N ARG A 8 50.72 -30.37 -12.63
CA ARG A 8 49.43 -30.83 -12.08
C ARG A 8 49.59 -31.39 -10.66
N THR A 9 48.47 -31.39 -9.89
CA THR A 9 48.02 -32.35 -8.82
C THR A 9 48.80 -32.42 -7.48
N PRO A 10 48.30 -33.03 -6.36
CA PRO A 10 47.06 -33.81 -6.12
C PRO A 10 46.27 -33.54 -4.79
N PHE A 11 45.14 -34.25 -4.68
CA PHE A 11 44.29 -34.61 -3.52
C PHE A 11 44.98 -34.89 -2.16
N ARG A 12 44.31 -34.52 -1.05
CA ARG A 12 44.20 -35.39 0.16
C ARG A 12 42.94 -35.09 0.99
N ARG A 13 42.22 -36.17 1.31
CA ARG A 13 41.04 -36.26 2.19
C ARG A 13 41.44 -36.11 3.66
N LEU A 14 40.54 -35.58 4.49
CA LEU A 14 40.52 -35.86 5.93
C LEU A 14 39.07 -35.88 6.46
N CYS A 15 38.59 -37.09 6.75
CA CYS A 15 37.46 -37.37 7.63
C CYS A 15 37.95 -37.39 9.08
N VAL A 16 37.24 -36.74 10.02
CA VAL A 16 37.12 -37.21 11.42
C VAL A 16 35.71 -36.90 11.94
N ARG A 17 35.08 -37.92 12.53
CA ARG A 17 33.73 -37.96 13.13
C ARG A 17 33.78 -37.63 14.66
N PRO A 18 32.63 -37.51 15.36
CA PRO A 18 32.45 -36.72 16.58
C PRO A 18 32.75 -37.48 17.89
N ARG A 19 32.90 -36.73 19.00
CA ARG A 19 32.76 -37.26 20.37
C ARG A 19 32.05 -36.26 21.28
N ALA A 20 30.98 -36.72 21.89
CA ALA A 20 30.29 -36.12 23.02
C ALA A 20 31.12 -36.22 24.31
N ARG A 21 30.97 -35.25 25.21
CA ARG A 21 31.08 -35.47 26.66
C ARG A 21 30.27 -34.43 27.43
N ALA A 22 29.38 -34.94 28.27
CA ALA A 22 28.58 -34.23 29.23
C ALA A 22 29.44 -33.64 30.37
N ARG A 23 28.96 -32.54 30.95
CA ARG A 23 29.08 -32.26 32.39
C ARG A 23 27.82 -31.55 32.86
N ALA A 24 27.18 -32.18 33.83
CA ALA A 24 26.16 -31.62 34.68
C ALA A 24 26.82 -30.70 35.72
N GLU A 25 26.15 -29.60 36.06
CA GLU A 25 26.15 -29.10 37.42
C GLU A 25 24.84 -28.33 37.67
N SER A 26 24.27 -28.66 38.83
CA SER A 26 22.97 -28.36 39.39
C SER A 26 22.96 -27.02 40.14
N ASP A 27 21.81 -26.35 40.16
CA ASP A 27 21.24 -25.57 41.29
C ASP A 27 19.87 -25.03 40.78
N VAL A 28 18.71 -25.59 41.13
CA VAL A 28 17.96 -25.50 42.40
C VAL A 28 17.74 -24.04 42.87
N TYR A 29 16.66 -23.40 42.43
CA TYR A 29 15.62 -22.86 43.34
C TYR A 29 14.33 -22.46 42.61
N ALA A 30 13.20 -22.75 43.25
CA ALA A 30 11.83 -22.70 42.79
C ALA A 30 11.19 -21.29 42.87
N PRO A 31 10.02 -21.05 42.23
CA PRO A 31 9.34 -19.75 42.25
C PRO A 31 8.48 -19.57 43.51
N PRO A 32 8.18 -18.34 43.96
CA PRO A 32 7.12 -18.14 44.93
C PRO A 32 5.76 -18.05 44.22
N VAL A 33 4.95 -19.08 44.43
CA VAL A 33 3.49 -19.01 44.34
C VAL A 33 2.98 -18.28 45.58
N ALA A 34 2.13 -17.27 45.39
CA ALA A 34 1.24 -16.78 46.44
C ALA A 34 -0.19 -16.76 45.89
N VAL A 35 -0.85 -17.91 46.03
CA VAL A 35 -2.30 -18.07 45.96
C VAL A 35 -2.84 -17.63 47.32
N ALA A 36 -3.57 -16.52 47.37
CA ALA A 36 -4.42 -16.19 48.50
C ALA A 36 -5.83 -16.68 48.22
N ALA A 37 -6.17 -17.84 48.77
CA ALA A 37 -7.54 -18.32 48.88
C ALA A 37 -8.25 -17.54 49.99
N VAL A 38 -9.32 -16.82 49.66
CA VAL A 38 -10.28 -16.33 50.65
C VAL A 38 -11.54 -17.19 50.56
N ARG A 39 -11.82 -17.88 51.67
CA ARG A 39 -13.03 -18.67 51.88
C ARG A 39 -14.28 -17.79 51.85
N THR A 40 -15.31 -18.38 51.28
CA THR A 40 -16.71 -18.00 51.26
C THR A 40 -17.27 -17.69 52.66
N THR A 41 -17.98 -16.57 52.77
CA THR A 41 -19.13 -16.42 53.67
C THR A 41 -20.27 -15.79 52.87
N SER A 42 -21.41 -16.47 52.86
CA SER A 42 -22.67 -15.98 52.31
C SER A 42 -23.27 -14.93 53.23
N LEU A 43 -23.87 -13.88 52.66
CA LEU A 43 -25.19 -13.37 53.05
C LEU A 43 -25.60 -12.29 52.04
N CYS A 44 -26.83 -12.44 51.54
CA CYS A 44 -27.52 -11.50 50.67
C CYS A 44 -27.54 -10.09 51.28
N ASP A 45 -27.22 -9.08 50.48
CA ASP A 45 -28.01 -7.86 50.51
C ASP A 45 -27.98 -7.12 49.16
N THR A 46 -29.16 -6.74 48.72
CA THR A 46 -29.48 -6.11 47.45
C THR A 46 -29.53 -4.60 47.62
N ARG A 47 -28.66 -3.85 46.92
CA ARG A 47 -28.87 -2.49 46.35
C ARG A 47 -27.54 -1.94 45.77
N PRO A 48 -27.55 -1.25 44.62
CA PRO A 48 -26.32 -0.77 43.98
C PRO A 48 -25.83 0.53 44.63
N PRO A 49 -24.52 0.72 44.87
CA PRO A 49 -23.97 2.04 45.15
C PRO A 49 -23.64 2.75 43.83
N CYS A 50 -24.13 3.98 43.70
CA CYS A 50 -23.73 4.96 42.67
C CYS A 50 -22.20 4.99 42.50
N LEU A 51 -21.74 4.74 41.27
CA LEU A 51 -20.34 4.86 40.89
C LEU A 51 -19.99 6.36 40.80
N ALA A 52 -19.55 6.94 41.91
CA ALA A 52 -18.94 8.26 41.92
C ALA A 52 -17.65 8.23 41.10
N LEU A 53 -17.59 9.08 40.07
CA LEU A 53 -16.42 9.34 39.24
C LEU A 53 -15.28 9.84 40.14
N ARG A 54 -14.36 8.95 40.56
CA ARG A 54 -13.10 9.36 41.17
C ARG A 54 -12.22 9.95 40.07
N ALA A 55 -12.14 11.27 40.04
CA ALA A 55 -11.12 12.00 39.29
C ALA A 55 -9.74 11.54 39.77
N VAL A 56 -9.01 10.82 38.92
CA VAL A 56 -7.59 10.54 39.12
C VAL A 56 -6.83 11.83 38.83
N ALA A 57 -6.70 12.66 39.85
CA ALA A 57 -5.76 13.76 39.87
C ALA A 57 -4.35 13.18 40.04
N GLY A 58 -3.50 13.33 39.02
CA GLY A 58 -2.08 12.98 39.13
C GLY A 58 -1.43 12.50 37.84
N LEU A 59 -1.41 13.35 36.79
CA LEU A 59 -0.42 13.19 35.73
C LEU A 59 0.64 14.27 35.89
N SER A 60 1.79 13.83 36.40
CA SER A 60 3.06 14.54 36.37
C SER A 60 3.31 15.11 34.97
N LYS A 61 3.41 16.43 34.85
CA LYS A 61 3.89 17.09 33.63
C LYS A 61 5.37 16.80 33.47
N SER A 62 5.70 15.67 32.86
CA SER A 62 7.01 15.45 32.27
C SER A 62 7.18 16.46 31.13
N SER A 63 7.98 17.50 31.39
CA SER A 63 8.43 18.47 30.38
C SER A 63 9.34 17.77 29.38
N HIS A 64 8.78 17.06 28.41
CA HIS A 64 9.50 16.70 27.19
C HIS A 64 9.81 17.99 26.45
N LYS A 65 11.09 18.40 26.44
CA LYS A 65 11.57 19.42 25.50
C LYS A 65 11.14 18.97 24.11
N LYS A 66 10.28 19.74 23.44
CA LYS A 66 9.96 19.55 22.01
C LYS A 66 11.28 19.67 21.26
N LYS A 67 11.90 18.54 20.91
CA LYS A 67 12.97 18.52 19.92
C LYS A 67 12.34 19.05 18.64
N ALA A 68 12.89 20.13 18.07
CA ALA A 68 12.42 20.60 16.77
C ALA A 68 12.55 19.41 15.80
N GLU A 69 11.48 19.07 15.09
CA GLU A 69 11.58 18.08 14.02
C GLU A 69 12.64 18.57 13.04
N GLU A 70 13.65 17.72 12.80
CA GLU A 70 14.59 17.98 11.72
C GLU A 70 13.81 17.93 10.41
N TRP A 71 14.07 18.90 9.54
CA TRP A 71 13.41 18.95 8.24
C TRP A 71 13.97 17.84 7.35
N GLU A 72 13.09 16.94 6.96
CA GLU A 72 13.33 15.92 5.94
C GLU A 72 13.02 16.50 4.55
N PHE A 73 13.30 15.75 3.49
CA PHE A 73 12.90 16.09 2.11
C PHE A 73 13.33 17.49 1.63
N GLY A 74 14.43 18.05 2.15
CA GLY A 74 14.89 19.40 1.80
C GLY A 74 14.02 20.52 2.38
N GLY A 75 13.25 20.23 3.44
CA GLY A 75 12.39 21.19 4.14
C GLY A 75 11.25 21.73 3.28
N PRO A 76 10.75 22.94 3.56
CA PRO A 76 9.56 23.48 2.88
C PRO A 76 9.70 23.59 1.36
N ILE A 77 10.89 23.94 0.86
CA ILE A 77 11.14 24.10 -0.58
C ILE A 77 11.16 22.73 -1.27
N GLY A 78 11.85 21.75 -0.70
CA GLY A 78 11.89 20.40 -1.26
C GLY A 78 10.53 19.71 -1.19
N ALA A 79 9.79 19.87 -0.09
CA ALA A 79 8.40 19.41 0.02
C ALA A 79 7.50 20.01 -1.08
N ALA A 80 7.56 21.33 -1.31
CA ALA A 80 6.81 21.98 -2.39
C ALA A 80 7.21 21.47 -3.78
N ALA A 81 8.51 21.27 -4.01
CA ALA A 81 9.00 20.73 -5.27
C ALA A 81 8.50 19.30 -5.51
N ILE A 82 8.52 18.43 -4.49
CA ILE A 82 8.01 17.05 -4.58
C ILE A 82 6.50 17.04 -4.87
N MET A 83 5.73 17.93 -4.25
CA MET A 83 4.31 18.07 -4.56
C MET A 83 4.10 18.37 -6.04
N ILE A 84 4.75 19.40 -6.57
CA ILE A 84 4.59 19.79 -7.98
C ILE A 84 5.07 18.68 -8.93
N VAL A 85 6.26 18.13 -8.67
CA VAL A 85 6.87 17.10 -9.54
C VAL A 85 6.01 15.84 -9.57
N SER A 86 5.45 15.40 -8.44
CA SER A 86 4.59 14.21 -8.39
C SER A 86 3.34 14.34 -9.26
N HIS A 87 2.71 15.52 -9.29
CA HIS A 87 1.57 15.78 -10.18
C HIS A 87 2.00 15.69 -11.65
N VAL A 88 3.08 16.38 -12.01
CA VAL A 88 3.60 16.38 -13.39
C VAL A 88 4.04 14.99 -13.82
N LEU A 89 4.64 14.21 -12.91
CA LEU A 89 5.15 12.86 -13.18
C LEU A 89 4.03 11.91 -13.63
N LEU A 90 2.88 11.90 -12.96
CA LEU A 90 1.76 11.03 -13.32
C LEU A 90 1.24 11.34 -14.72
N TYR A 91 1.03 12.62 -15.05
CA TYR A 91 0.63 13.02 -16.40
C TYR A 91 1.70 12.75 -17.45
N TYR A 92 2.98 12.92 -17.11
CA TYR A 92 4.09 12.63 -18.01
C TYR A 92 4.16 11.14 -18.35
N VAL A 93 4.10 10.26 -17.36
CA VAL A 93 4.09 8.80 -17.59
C VAL A 93 2.84 8.39 -18.39
N TYR A 94 1.68 8.95 -18.07
CA TYR A 94 0.46 8.75 -18.85
C TYR A 94 0.67 9.13 -20.31
N TYR A 95 1.21 10.32 -20.58
CA TYR A 95 1.46 10.82 -21.94
C TYR A 95 2.40 9.89 -22.71
N VAL A 96 3.54 9.54 -22.10
CA VAL A 96 4.52 8.64 -22.72
C VAL A 96 3.86 7.34 -23.16
N ILE A 97 3.06 6.72 -22.28
CA ILE A 97 2.47 5.40 -22.54
C ILE A 97 1.26 5.48 -23.49
N ASN A 98 0.33 6.39 -23.24
CA ASN A 98 -0.98 6.40 -23.91
C ASN A 98 -0.98 7.22 -25.19
N LEU A 99 -0.12 8.23 -25.30
CA LEU A 99 -0.14 9.21 -26.38
C LEU A 99 1.14 9.21 -27.23
N ASN A 100 2.26 8.73 -26.68
CA ASN A 100 3.55 8.71 -27.38
C ASN A 100 4.11 7.30 -27.63
N GLY A 101 3.28 6.26 -27.58
CA GLY A 101 3.68 4.87 -27.91
C GLY A 101 4.78 4.29 -27.02
N GLY A 102 4.94 4.82 -25.80
CA GLY A 102 5.99 4.48 -24.84
C GLY A 102 7.35 5.13 -25.06
N ALA A 103 7.51 5.96 -26.10
CA ALA A 103 8.76 6.70 -26.30
C ALA A 103 8.87 7.87 -25.32
N LEU A 104 10.08 8.12 -24.79
CA LEU A 104 10.32 9.28 -23.95
C LEU A 104 10.15 10.56 -24.76
N PHE A 105 9.47 11.54 -24.14
CA PHE A 105 9.31 12.86 -24.72
C PHE A 105 10.29 13.83 -24.06
N ILE A 106 11.20 14.37 -24.87
CA ILE A 106 12.16 15.38 -24.44
C ILE A 106 11.87 16.65 -25.25
N PRO A 107 11.21 17.66 -24.66
CA PRO A 107 10.91 18.89 -25.38
C PRO A 107 12.22 19.60 -25.75
N ARG A 108 12.32 20.07 -27.00
CA ARG A 108 13.45 20.89 -27.46
C ARG A 108 13.14 22.37 -27.33
N SER A 109 11.86 22.71 -27.24
CA SER A 109 11.35 24.06 -27.02
C SER A 109 10.04 24.04 -26.23
N LEU A 110 9.64 25.19 -25.69
CA LEU A 110 8.33 25.34 -25.04
C LEU A 110 7.15 25.15 -26.01
N ALA A 111 7.37 25.37 -27.32
CA ALA A 111 6.34 25.15 -28.33
C ALA A 111 5.95 23.66 -28.42
N ASP A 112 6.89 22.75 -28.16
CA ASP A 112 6.63 21.30 -28.18
C ASP A 112 5.72 20.86 -27.03
N VAL A 113 5.64 21.64 -25.94
CA VAL A 113 4.87 21.31 -24.73
C VAL A 113 3.38 21.64 -24.89
N THR A 114 3.05 22.66 -25.69
CA THR A 114 1.66 23.12 -25.88
C THR A 114 0.74 22.01 -26.41
N PRO A 115 1.08 21.27 -27.49
CA PRO A 115 0.22 20.19 -27.97
C PRO A 115 0.10 19.04 -26.96
N VAL A 116 1.16 18.77 -26.20
CA VAL A 116 1.16 17.75 -25.14
C VAL A 116 0.14 18.10 -24.06
N VAL A 117 0.15 19.35 -23.59
CA VAL A 117 -0.80 19.83 -22.59
C VAL A 117 -2.24 19.76 -23.13
N GLN A 118 -2.47 20.14 -24.38
CA GLN A 118 -3.81 20.06 -24.97
C GLN A 118 -4.33 18.62 -25.02
N GLN A 119 -3.49 17.68 -25.50
CA GLN A 119 -3.85 16.26 -25.54
C GLN A 119 -4.13 15.71 -24.14
N LEU A 120 -3.33 16.09 -23.14
CA LEU A 120 -3.57 15.70 -21.74
C LEU A 120 -4.91 16.25 -21.22
N VAL A 121 -5.25 17.50 -21.52
CA VAL A 121 -6.55 18.07 -21.14
C VAL A 121 -7.68 17.28 -21.78
N ASP A 122 -7.57 16.95 -23.07
CA ASP A 122 -8.62 16.25 -23.81
C ASP A 122 -8.82 14.80 -23.33
N THR A 123 -7.73 14.09 -23.00
CA THR A 123 -7.79 12.66 -22.64
C THR A 123 -7.88 12.38 -21.14
N CYS A 124 -7.52 13.35 -20.30
CA CYS A 124 -7.52 13.21 -18.85
C CYS A 124 -8.61 14.03 -18.16
N ALA A 125 -9.45 14.76 -18.91
CA ALA A 125 -10.54 15.54 -18.33
C ALA A 125 -11.38 14.70 -17.34
N PRO A 126 -11.61 15.18 -16.11
CA PRO A 126 -12.42 14.46 -15.15
C PRO A 126 -13.87 14.44 -15.61
N SER A 127 -14.60 13.36 -15.32
CA SER A 127 -16.03 13.26 -15.57
C SER A 127 -16.78 12.86 -14.31
N TRP A 128 -18.02 13.35 -14.16
CA TRP A 128 -18.85 13.02 -13.00
C TRP A 128 -19.16 11.53 -12.87
N ARG A 129 -19.28 10.82 -13.99
CA ARG A 129 -19.47 9.36 -13.99
C ARG A 129 -18.26 8.64 -13.41
N ILE A 130 -17.06 9.01 -13.86
CA ILE A 130 -15.81 8.40 -13.38
C ILE A 130 -15.56 8.77 -11.92
N ALA A 131 -15.83 10.02 -11.53
CA ALA A 131 -15.80 10.45 -10.14
C ALA A 131 -16.74 9.62 -9.27
N ALA A 132 -17.97 9.38 -9.71
CA ALA A 132 -18.94 8.55 -8.99
C ALA A 132 -18.48 7.09 -8.87
N ILE A 133 -17.86 6.51 -9.91
CA ILE A 133 -17.32 5.15 -9.87
C ILE A 133 -16.15 5.05 -8.89
N TYR A 134 -15.19 5.98 -8.98
CA TYR A 134 -14.00 6.00 -8.11
C TYR A 134 -14.38 6.22 -6.63
N VAL A 135 -15.24 7.20 -6.35
CA VAL A 135 -15.74 7.46 -4.98
C VAL A 135 -16.66 6.35 -4.50
N GLY A 136 -17.45 5.74 -5.40
CA GLY A 136 -18.25 4.57 -5.09
C GLY A 136 -17.40 3.37 -4.67
N PHE A 137 -16.31 3.10 -5.39
CA PHE A 137 -15.32 2.09 -5.02
C PHE A 137 -14.71 2.37 -3.65
N LEU A 138 -14.25 3.60 -3.41
CA LEU A 138 -13.76 4.05 -2.09
C LEU A 138 -14.78 3.79 -0.96
N ALA A 139 -16.04 4.13 -1.19
CA ALA A 139 -17.10 3.96 -0.21
C ALA A 139 -17.38 2.48 0.08
N VAL A 140 -17.41 1.63 -0.96
CA VAL A 140 -17.59 0.18 -0.82
C VAL A 140 -16.44 -0.43 -0.02
N GLU A 141 -15.19 -0.10 -0.36
CA GLU A 141 -14.02 -0.59 0.37
C GLU A 141 -13.99 -0.09 1.82
N ALA A 142 -14.44 1.14 2.08
CA ALA A 142 -14.56 1.68 3.44
C ALA A 142 -15.63 0.92 4.25
N VAL A 143 -16.77 0.59 3.63
CA VAL A 143 -17.79 -0.27 4.24
C VAL A 143 -17.21 -1.66 4.53
N PHE A 144 -16.48 -2.24 3.59
CA PHE A 144 -15.84 -3.54 3.79
C PHE A 144 -14.82 -3.51 4.92
N ALA A 145 -13.99 -2.46 5.00
CA ALA A 145 -13.04 -2.28 6.09
C ALA A 145 -13.72 -2.24 7.47
N VAL A 146 -14.96 -1.75 7.57
CA VAL A 146 -15.71 -1.69 8.82
C VAL A 146 -16.43 -3.02 9.13
N VAL A 147 -17.09 -3.62 8.13
CA VAL A 147 -18.11 -4.67 8.31
C VAL A 147 -17.56 -6.07 8.09
N MET A 148 -16.57 -6.25 7.21
CA MET A 148 -16.11 -7.59 6.84
C MET A 148 -15.43 -8.29 8.04
N PRO A 149 -15.63 -9.62 8.19
CA PRO A 149 -14.96 -10.37 9.23
C PRO A 149 -13.45 -10.35 9.03
N GLY A 150 -12.70 -10.20 10.13
CA GLY A 150 -11.25 -10.19 10.11
C GLY A 150 -10.64 -10.24 11.50
N LEU A 151 -9.33 -10.13 11.55
CA LEU A 151 -8.54 -10.19 12.77
C LEU A 151 -8.47 -8.81 13.43
N ASP A 152 -8.98 -8.70 14.65
CA ASP A 152 -8.77 -7.50 15.47
C ASP A 152 -7.46 -7.65 16.26
N LEU A 153 -6.55 -6.68 16.11
CA LEU A 153 -5.27 -6.68 16.82
C LEU A 153 -4.88 -5.30 17.33
N ASN A 154 -3.99 -5.28 18.33
CA ASN A 154 -3.43 -4.06 18.87
C ASN A 154 -2.19 -3.66 18.06
N GLY A 155 -2.14 -2.40 17.62
CA GLY A 155 -0.94 -1.83 17.03
C GLY A 155 0.13 -1.54 18.07
N ARG A 156 1.23 -0.91 17.63
CA ARG A 156 2.28 -0.43 18.53
C ARG A 156 1.75 0.75 19.36
N ALA A 157 2.24 0.87 20.59
CA ALA A 157 2.01 2.06 21.40
C ALA A 157 2.67 3.28 20.73
N ASP A 158 1.91 4.37 20.61
CA ASP A 158 2.44 5.64 20.12
C ASP A 158 3.30 6.35 21.17
N GLU A 159 3.82 7.54 20.85
CA GLU A 159 4.62 8.35 21.76
C GLU A 159 3.87 8.79 23.03
N THR A 160 2.53 8.75 23.00
CA THR A 160 1.67 9.05 24.16
C THR A 160 1.41 7.81 25.02
N GLY A 161 1.85 6.63 24.56
CA GLY A 161 1.57 5.34 25.17
C GLY A 161 0.19 4.76 24.80
N ALA A 162 -0.55 5.41 23.91
CA ALA A 162 -1.85 4.93 23.46
C ALA A 162 -1.67 3.75 22.49
N VAL A 163 -2.46 2.70 22.70
CA VAL A 163 -2.46 1.49 21.86
C VAL A 163 -3.76 1.45 21.08
N LEU A 164 -3.65 1.57 19.76
CA LEU A 164 -4.80 1.56 18.87
C LEU A 164 -5.16 0.14 18.42
N LYS A 165 -6.46 -0.14 18.34
CA LYS A 165 -6.98 -1.38 17.76
C LYS A 165 -7.17 -1.22 16.25
N TYR A 166 -6.79 -2.24 15.51
CA TYR A 166 -6.91 -2.33 14.06
C TYR A 166 -7.69 -3.59 13.67
N ARG A 167 -8.67 -3.42 12.79
CA ARG A 167 -9.40 -4.51 12.17
C ARG A 167 -8.74 -4.87 10.85
N CYS A 168 -8.15 -6.06 10.79
CA CYS A 168 -7.45 -6.57 9.63
C CYS A 168 -8.36 -7.55 8.87
N ASN A 169 -9.15 -7.03 7.93
CA ASN A 169 -10.10 -7.79 7.10
C ASN A 169 -9.84 -7.65 5.58
N ALA A 170 -8.63 -7.26 5.18
CA ALA A 170 -8.25 -7.05 3.79
C ALA A 170 -8.45 -8.29 2.96
N TYR A 171 -8.03 -9.43 3.50
CA TYR A 171 -8.11 -10.67 2.78
C TYR A 171 -9.55 -11.01 2.37
N MET A 172 -10.50 -10.84 3.28
CA MET A 172 -11.92 -11.05 2.97
C MET A 172 -12.46 -9.97 2.02
N SER A 173 -12.10 -8.70 2.26
CA SER A 173 -12.51 -7.57 1.40
C SER A 173 -12.03 -7.79 -0.04
N TRP A 174 -10.76 -8.17 -0.20
CA TRP A 174 -10.10 -8.44 -1.48
C TRP A 174 -10.87 -9.45 -2.33
N TRP A 175 -11.13 -10.63 -1.79
CA TRP A 175 -11.81 -11.69 -2.53
C TRP A 175 -13.26 -11.33 -2.85
N VAL A 176 -13.96 -10.64 -1.94
CA VAL A 176 -15.32 -10.15 -2.21
C VAL A 176 -15.31 -9.09 -3.31
N THR A 177 -14.37 -8.16 -3.29
CA THR A 177 -14.21 -7.14 -4.34
C THR A 177 -13.95 -7.79 -5.70
N LEU A 178 -13.05 -8.77 -5.77
CA LEU A 178 -12.82 -9.53 -7.01
C LEU A 178 -14.07 -10.27 -7.49
N ALA A 179 -14.81 -10.90 -6.58
CA ALA A 179 -16.04 -11.60 -6.92
C ALA A 179 -17.12 -10.63 -7.45
N VAL A 180 -17.28 -9.47 -6.82
CA VAL A 180 -18.23 -8.43 -7.25
C VAL A 180 -17.84 -7.88 -8.62
N LEU A 181 -16.58 -7.51 -8.83
CA LEU A 181 -16.11 -7.01 -10.13
C LEU A 181 -16.24 -8.08 -11.23
N GLY A 182 -15.92 -9.34 -10.92
CA GLY A 182 -16.10 -10.46 -11.83
C GLY A 182 -17.57 -10.68 -12.20
N ALA A 183 -18.49 -10.59 -11.24
CA ALA A 183 -19.92 -10.70 -11.49
C ALA A 183 -20.46 -9.52 -12.32
N LEU A 184 -20.03 -8.29 -12.03
CA LEU A 184 -20.42 -7.10 -12.79
C LEU A 184 -19.95 -7.19 -14.25
N HIS A 185 -18.74 -7.71 -14.48
CA HIS A 185 -18.23 -7.94 -15.82
C HIS A 185 -18.96 -9.08 -16.54
N TYR A 186 -19.14 -10.23 -15.88
CA TYR A 186 -19.82 -11.39 -16.46
C TYR A 186 -21.27 -11.10 -16.85
N THR A 187 -21.99 -10.33 -16.04
CA THR A 187 -23.39 -9.93 -16.33
C THR A 187 -23.50 -8.83 -17.40
N GLY A 188 -22.38 -8.26 -17.84
CA GLY A 188 -22.37 -7.13 -18.77
C GLY A 188 -22.84 -5.80 -18.16
N THR A 189 -23.02 -5.74 -16.83
CA THR A 189 -23.43 -4.51 -16.12
C THR A 189 -22.34 -3.44 -16.17
N PHE A 190 -21.08 -3.87 -16.16
CA PHE A 190 -19.93 -2.98 -16.23
C PHE A 190 -18.86 -3.55 -17.17
N ASP A 191 -18.49 -2.78 -18.20
CA ASP A 191 -17.36 -3.13 -19.05
C ASP A 191 -16.06 -2.85 -18.30
N PHE A 192 -15.40 -3.92 -17.85
CA PHE A 192 -14.18 -3.80 -17.08
C PHE A 192 -13.02 -3.20 -17.90
N GLY A 193 -13.03 -3.32 -19.23
CA GLY A 193 -12.06 -2.67 -20.12
C GLY A 193 -12.19 -1.15 -20.17
N GLU A 194 -13.33 -0.60 -19.73
CA GLU A 194 -13.59 0.85 -19.73
C GLU A 194 -12.64 1.62 -18.80
N ILE A 195 -12.20 1.00 -17.70
CA ILE A 195 -11.29 1.65 -16.75
C ILE A 195 -9.96 1.98 -17.45
N ALA A 196 -9.39 1.03 -18.19
CA ALA A 196 -8.16 1.22 -18.95
C ALA A 196 -8.33 2.14 -20.17
N SER A 197 -9.53 2.21 -20.76
CA SER A 197 -9.78 3.17 -21.85
C SER A 197 -9.83 4.62 -21.34
N HIS A 198 -10.32 4.85 -20.11
CA HIS A 198 -10.40 6.17 -19.49
C HIS A 198 -9.41 6.37 -18.34
N VAL A 199 -8.27 5.67 -18.36
CA VAL A 199 -7.31 5.68 -17.25
C VAL A 199 -6.82 7.10 -16.89
N GLY A 200 -6.71 8.00 -17.87
CA GLY A 200 -6.33 9.40 -17.65
C GLY A 200 -7.36 10.19 -16.84
N SER A 201 -8.65 9.98 -17.10
CA SER A 201 -9.73 10.59 -16.31
C SER A 201 -9.82 9.99 -14.91
N TYR A 202 -9.64 8.67 -14.74
CA TYR A 202 -9.58 8.03 -13.42
C TYR A 202 -8.40 8.56 -12.59
N MET A 203 -7.22 8.71 -13.23
CA MET A 203 -6.02 9.27 -12.60
C MET A 203 -6.26 10.71 -12.13
N THR A 204 -6.87 11.55 -12.98
CA THR A 204 -7.17 12.95 -12.63
C THR A 204 -8.16 13.06 -11.49
N VAL A 205 -9.21 12.23 -11.50
CA VAL A 205 -10.17 12.13 -10.39
C VAL A 205 -9.47 11.69 -9.10
N ALA A 206 -8.59 10.70 -9.16
CA ALA A 206 -7.84 10.22 -8.00
C ALA A 206 -6.89 11.29 -7.43
N ILE A 207 -6.20 12.04 -8.30
CA ILE A 207 -5.35 13.18 -7.92
C ILE A 207 -6.19 14.23 -7.19
N ILE A 208 -7.31 14.67 -7.79
CA ILE A 208 -8.20 15.66 -7.20
C ILE A 208 -8.74 15.17 -5.84
N PHE A 209 -9.15 13.90 -5.77
CA PHE A 209 -9.63 13.31 -4.52
C PHE A 209 -8.52 13.32 -3.45
N ALA A 210 -7.29 12.93 -3.80
CA ALA A 210 -6.19 12.86 -2.86
C ALA A 210 -5.78 14.25 -2.35
N ASP A 211 -5.79 15.27 -3.21
CA ASP A 211 -5.52 16.66 -2.79
C ASP A 211 -6.61 17.17 -1.85
N ILE A 212 -7.89 16.94 -2.18
CA ILE A 212 -9.02 17.31 -1.31
C ILE A 212 -8.94 16.58 0.02
N ALA A 213 -8.64 15.28 0.01
CA ALA A 213 -8.48 14.48 1.22
C ALA A 213 -7.31 14.96 2.07
N SER A 214 -6.19 15.34 1.45
CA SER A 214 -5.02 15.91 2.13
C SER A 214 -5.35 17.24 2.81
N VAL A 215 -6.05 18.15 2.10
CA VAL A 215 -6.52 19.42 2.67
C VAL A 215 -7.48 19.17 3.82
N TRP A 216 -8.43 18.25 3.65
CA TRP A 216 -9.40 17.89 4.69
C TRP A 216 -8.72 17.35 5.95
N VAL A 217 -7.82 16.37 5.81
CA VAL A 217 -7.07 15.79 6.95
C VAL A 217 -6.23 16.87 7.64
N TYR A 218 -5.57 17.72 6.88
CA TYR A 218 -4.73 18.78 7.43
C TYR A 218 -5.55 19.77 8.24
N VAL A 219 -6.65 20.29 7.69
CA VAL A 219 -7.56 21.20 8.40
C VAL A 219 -8.19 20.52 9.62
N TYR A 220 -8.62 19.26 9.48
CA TYR A 220 -9.18 18.47 10.56
C TYR A 220 -8.22 18.34 11.75
N ALA A 221 -6.92 18.17 11.50
CA ALA A 221 -5.91 18.11 12.55
C ALA A 221 -5.92 19.37 13.45
N PHE A 222 -6.08 20.56 12.87
CA PHE A 222 -6.15 21.82 13.64
C PHE A 222 -7.49 21.99 14.34
N VAL A 223 -8.60 21.77 13.65
CA VAL A 223 -9.96 21.95 14.20
C VAL A 223 -10.20 21.01 15.37
N ALA A 224 -9.80 19.75 15.24
CA ALA A 224 -9.93 18.74 16.29
C ALA A 224 -8.82 18.83 17.36
N LYS A 225 -7.84 19.74 17.20
CA LYS A 225 -6.67 19.90 18.09
C LYS A 225 -5.87 18.59 18.25
N LEU A 226 -5.77 17.83 17.16
CA LEU A 226 -5.05 16.55 17.06
C LEU A 226 -3.67 16.70 16.41
N THR A 227 -3.16 17.94 16.34
CA THR A 227 -1.87 18.23 15.72
C THR A 227 -0.74 17.48 16.42
N HIS A 228 0.07 16.76 15.66
CA HIS A 228 1.18 15.95 16.16
C HIS A 228 2.49 16.42 15.52
N ARG A 229 3.54 16.60 16.34
CA ARG A 229 4.90 17.00 15.92
C ARG A 229 4.95 18.07 14.80
N MET A 230 4.33 19.23 14.99
CA MET A 230 4.33 20.29 13.95
C MET A 230 5.67 21.02 13.87
N SER A 231 6.14 21.34 12.66
CA SER A 231 7.37 22.12 12.43
C SER A 231 7.15 23.64 12.52
N GLY A 232 5.90 24.09 12.34
CA GLY A 232 5.54 25.51 12.28
C GLY A 232 5.59 26.12 10.88
N ASN A 233 5.97 25.33 9.86
CA ASN A 233 5.85 25.72 8.47
C ASN A 233 4.69 24.97 7.80
N HIS A 234 3.67 25.69 7.36
CA HIS A 234 2.46 25.08 6.81
C HIS A 234 2.68 24.27 5.52
N VAL A 235 3.66 24.63 4.68
CA VAL A 235 3.95 23.89 3.45
C VAL A 235 4.56 22.52 3.79
N TYR A 236 5.54 22.51 4.68
CA TYR A 236 6.16 21.27 5.15
C TYR A 236 5.19 20.42 5.97
N ASP A 237 4.43 21.04 6.87
CA ASP A 237 3.46 20.34 7.71
C ASP A 237 2.26 19.81 6.91
N PHE A 238 1.88 20.45 5.79
CA PHE A 238 0.89 19.91 4.87
C PHE A 238 1.42 18.67 4.14
N PHE A 239 2.68 18.73 3.70
CA PHE A 239 3.36 17.61 3.03
C PHE A 239 3.51 16.39 3.95
N MET A 240 4.09 16.56 5.14
CA MET A 240 4.31 15.49 6.12
C MET A 240 3.02 15.10 6.85
N GLY A 241 2.11 16.06 7.07
CA GLY A 241 0.84 15.84 7.73
C GLY A 241 0.78 16.43 9.13
N GLY A 242 -0.45 16.72 9.56
CA GLY A 242 -0.74 17.29 10.88
C GLY A 242 -1.15 16.27 11.92
N ILE A 243 -1.59 15.07 11.54
CA ILE A 243 -2.19 14.08 12.43
C ILE A 243 -1.52 12.72 12.26
N LEU A 244 -1.28 12.03 13.39
CA LEU A 244 -0.63 10.72 13.38
C LEU A 244 -1.59 9.60 12.97
N HIS A 245 -2.81 9.57 13.51
CA HIS A 245 -3.79 8.51 13.24
C HIS A 245 -5.17 9.11 12.92
N PRO A 246 -5.40 9.58 11.67
CA PRO A 246 -6.71 10.06 11.27
C PRO A 246 -7.71 8.90 11.20
N ARG A 247 -8.81 9.01 11.96
CA ARG A 247 -9.83 7.97 12.08
C ARG A 247 -11.24 8.51 11.89
N ILE A 248 -12.07 7.70 11.24
CA ILE A 248 -13.53 7.88 11.17
C ILE A 248 -14.16 6.66 11.83
N GLY A 249 -14.56 6.79 13.10
CA GLY A 249 -14.99 5.66 13.91
C GLY A 249 -13.86 4.64 14.07
N ILE A 250 -14.09 3.40 13.61
CA ILE A 250 -13.08 2.33 13.65
C ILE A 250 -12.14 2.33 12.44
N LEU A 251 -12.49 3.06 11.38
CA LEU A 251 -11.71 3.10 10.15
C LEU A 251 -10.48 3.98 10.35
N ASP A 252 -9.30 3.38 10.22
CA ASP A 252 -8.03 4.10 10.17
C ASP A 252 -7.70 4.46 8.73
N ILE A 253 -7.64 5.76 8.43
CA ILE A 253 -7.54 6.25 7.04
C ILE A 253 -6.19 5.87 6.43
N LYS A 254 -5.12 5.82 7.22
CA LYS A 254 -3.81 5.38 6.74
C LYS A 254 -3.85 3.92 6.32
N MET A 255 -4.33 3.06 7.21
CA MET A 255 -4.44 1.63 6.94
C MET A 255 -5.34 1.36 5.73
N PHE A 256 -6.45 2.08 5.64
CA PHE A 256 -7.37 2.02 4.51
C PHE A 256 -6.68 2.40 3.19
N ALA A 257 -6.02 3.57 3.15
CA ALA A 257 -5.34 4.05 1.96
C ALA A 257 -4.19 3.10 1.54
N GLU A 258 -3.36 2.70 2.50
CA GLU A 258 -2.17 1.86 2.31
C GLU A 258 -2.50 0.51 1.67
N ILE A 259 -3.56 -0.17 2.14
CA ILE A 259 -3.87 -1.53 1.71
C ILE A 259 -4.98 -1.59 0.68
N ARG A 260 -6.14 -0.99 0.97
CA ARG A 260 -7.32 -1.08 0.08
C ARG A 260 -7.08 -0.27 -1.18
N MET A 261 -6.64 0.97 -1.04
CA MET A 261 -6.60 1.87 -2.19
C MET A 261 -5.41 1.63 -3.07
N SER A 262 -4.21 1.58 -2.51
CA SER A 262 -2.99 1.43 -3.31
C SER A 262 -2.98 0.12 -4.09
N TRP A 263 -3.15 -1.01 -3.41
CA TRP A 263 -2.91 -2.33 -4.01
C TRP A 263 -4.13 -2.91 -4.71
N PHE A 264 -5.35 -2.67 -4.23
CA PHE A 264 -6.53 -3.20 -4.94
C PHE A 264 -6.74 -2.43 -6.23
N LEU A 265 -6.63 -1.09 -6.18
CA LEU A 265 -6.78 -0.28 -7.39
C LEU A 265 -5.67 -0.59 -8.41
N LEU A 266 -4.43 -0.80 -7.98
CA LEU A 266 -3.34 -1.24 -8.87
C LEU A 266 -3.71 -2.52 -9.64
N PHE A 267 -4.22 -3.53 -8.92
CA PHE A 267 -4.63 -4.77 -9.58
C PHE A 267 -5.84 -4.56 -10.50
N ILE A 268 -6.84 -3.79 -10.08
CA ILE A 268 -8.01 -3.47 -10.89
C ILE A 268 -7.60 -2.81 -12.20
N LEU A 269 -6.70 -1.82 -12.15
CA LEU A 269 -6.13 -1.17 -13.33
C LEU A 269 -5.39 -2.16 -14.23
N THR A 270 -4.62 -3.07 -13.64
CA THR A 270 -3.85 -4.09 -14.37
C THR A 270 -4.75 -5.08 -15.09
N ALA A 271 -5.74 -5.63 -14.38
CA ALA A 271 -6.70 -6.57 -14.94
C ALA A 271 -7.59 -5.88 -16.00
N SER A 272 -7.99 -4.62 -15.78
CA SER A 272 -8.71 -3.83 -16.78
C SER A 272 -7.88 -3.62 -18.04
N GLY A 273 -6.57 -3.32 -17.91
CA GLY A 273 -5.65 -3.19 -19.04
C GLY A 273 -5.58 -4.46 -19.88
N ALA A 274 -5.53 -5.63 -19.24
CA ALA A 274 -5.55 -6.91 -19.93
C ALA A 274 -6.87 -7.19 -20.67
N VAL A 275 -8.01 -6.89 -20.02
CA VAL A 275 -9.34 -7.02 -20.68
C VAL A 275 -9.43 -6.08 -21.87
N TYR A 276 -9.02 -4.82 -21.71
CA TYR A 276 -8.98 -3.85 -22.80
C TYR A 276 -8.13 -4.35 -23.97
N ARG A 277 -6.92 -4.88 -23.71
CA ARG A 277 -6.06 -5.45 -24.77
C ARG A 277 -6.77 -6.58 -25.50
N HIS A 278 -7.35 -7.52 -24.76
CA HIS A 278 -8.03 -8.66 -25.36
C HIS A 278 -9.23 -8.24 -26.22
N GLN A 279 -10.04 -7.26 -25.77
CA GLN A 279 -11.13 -6.69 -26.56
C GLN A 279 -10.61 -6.07 -27.87
N GLN A 280 -9.50 -5.35 -27.82
CA GLN A 280 -8.86 -4.75 -29.00
C GLN A 280 -8.31 -5.82 -29.96
N ASP A 281 -7.79 -6.93 -29.44
CA ASP A 281 -7.35 -8.06 -30.26
C ASP A 281 -8.53 -8.78 -30.93
N LEU A 282 -9.65 -8.95 -30.21
CA LEU A 282 -10.89 -9.55 -30.74
C LEU A 282 -11.51 -8.75 -31.88
N MET A 283 -11.38 -7.41 -31.86
CA MET A 283 -11.82 -6.57 -32.98
C MET A 283 -11.04 -6.84 -34.27
N SER A 284 -9.79 -7.27 -34.16
CA SER A 284 -8.93 -7.58 -35.33
C SER A 284 -9.00 -9.07 -35.71
N ASN A 285 -9.14 -9.95 -34.73
CA ASN A 285 -9.22 -11.40 -34.91
C ASN A 285 -10.22 -12.00 -33.89
N PRO A 286 -11.38 -12.49 -34.32
CA PRO A 286 -12.38 -13.09 -33.42
C PRO A 286 -11.89 -14.30 -32.61
N ASN A 287 -10.80 -14.95 -33.05
CA ASN A 287 -10.17 -16.08 -32.37
C ASN A 287 -8.88 -15.66 -31.66
N ALA A 288 -8.71 -14.38 -31.33
CA ALA A 288 -7.53 -13.90 -30.64
C ALA A 288 -7.39 -14.56 -29.26
N GLU A 289 -6.19 -15.06 -28.97
CA GLU A 289 -5.84 -15.54 -27.64
C GLU A 289 -5.49 -14.37 -26.71
N TRP A 290 -5.44 -14.65 -25.41
CA TRP A 290 -4.99 -13.66 -24.42
C TRP A 290 -3.51 -13.33 -24.61
N ASN A 291 -3.19 -12.03 -24.59
CA ASN A 291 -1.81 -11.56 -24.61
C ASN A 291 -1.04 -12.08 -23.38
N GLN A 292 -0.03 -12.92 -23.61
CA GLN A 292 0.71 -13.59 -22.54
C GLN A 292 1.44 -12.61 -21.60
N SER A 293 1.89 -11.46 -22.13
CA SER A 293 2.55 -10.41 -21.33
C SER A 293 1.57 -9.75 -20.36
N SER A 294 0.31 -9.60 -20.77
CA SER A 294 -0.77 -9.11 -19.92
C SER A 294 -1.10 -10.11 -18.81
N LEU A 295 -1.15 -11.40 -19.12
CA LEU A 295 -1.36 -12.46 -18.14
C LEU A 295 -0.22 -12.53 -17.10
N PHE A 296 1.03 -12.33 -17.54
CA PHE A 296 2.17 -12.23 -16.63
C PHE A 296 2.01 -11.06 -15.64
N MET A 297 1.61 -9.87 -16.13
CA MET A 297 1.38 -8.72 -15.25
C MET A 297 0.19 -8.91 -14.31
N ILE A 298 -0.89 -9.57 -14.76
CA ILE A 298 -1.99 -9.99 -13.88
C ILE A 298 -1.44 -10.84 -12.74
N LEU A 299 -0.65 -11.87 -13.05
CA LEU A 299 -0.06 -12.75 -12.03
C LEU A 299 0.81 -11.95 -11.05
N ALA A 300 1.69 -11.09 -11.55
CA ALA A 300 2.61 -10.31 -10.72
C ALA A 300 1.88 -9.37 -9.75
N HIS A 301 0.95 -8.55 -10.26
CA HIS A 301 0.19 -7.63 -9.40
C HIS A 301 -0.85 -8.34 -8.55
N PHE A 302 -1.39 -9.49 -9.00
CA PHE A 302 -2.25 -10.33 -8.17
C PHE A 302 -1.51 -10.87 -6.95
N LEU A 303 -0.32 -11.48 -7.16
CA LEU A 303 0.49 -12.03 -6.07
C LEU A 303 0.81 -10.94 -5.04
N TYR A 304 1.17 -9.74 -5.50
CA TYR A 304 1.48 -8.63 -4.62
C TYR A 304 0.26 -8.12 -3.84
N ALA A 305 -0.85 -7.80 -4.54
CA ALA A 305 -2.07 -7.31 -3.89
C ALA A 305 -2.66 -8.34 -2.91
N ASN A 306 -2.67 -9.62 -3.30
CA ASN A 306 -3.12 -10.72 -2.46
C ASN A 306 -2.20 -10.91 -1.23
N ALA A 307 -0.88 -10.75 -1.39
CA ALA A 307 0.04 -10.82 -0.25
C ALA A 307 -0.16 -9.66 0.73
N CYS A 308 -0.32 -8.43 0.24
CA CYS A 308 -0.67 -7.27 1.07
C CYS A 308 -1.99 -7.49 1.82
N ALA A 309 -2.99 -8.06 1.14
CA ALA A 309 -4.28 -8.37 1.76
C ALA A 309 -4.17 -9.49 2.81
N LYS A 310 -3.43 -10.56 2.51
CA LYS A 310 -3.19 -11.69 3.42
C LYS A 310 -2.38 -11.26 4.65
N GLY A 311 -1.40 -10.39 4.45
CA GLY A 311 -0.46 -9.92 5.46
C GLY A 311 -0.84 -8.59 6.13
N GLU A 312 -2.10 -8.14 6.01
CA GLU A 312 -2.52 -6.83 6.52
C GLU A 312 -2.21 -6.65 8.02
N HIS A 313 -2.22 -7.73 8.81
CA HIS A 313 -1.88 -7.68 10.23
C HIS A 313 -0.42 -7.33 10.55
N TYR A 314 0.47 -7.41 9.56
CA TYR A 314 1.86 -6.95 9.67
C TYR A 314 2.03 -5.46 9.35
N VAL A 315 0.98 -4.77 8.91
CA VAL A 315 1.01 -3.36 8.49
C VAL A 315 0.93 -2.38 9.67
N PRO A 316 0.10 -2.58 10.72
CA PRO A 316 0.07 -1.67 11.87
C PRO A 316 1.42 -1.33 12.54
N PRO A 317 2.40 -2.26 12.63
CA PRO A 317 3.73 -1.93 13.16
C PRO A 317 4.71 -1.33 12.14
N THR A 318 4.31 -1.06 10.88
CA THR A 318 5.20 -0.44 9.88
C THR A 318 5.33 1.07 10.09
N TRP A 319 6.43 1.62 9.61
CA TRP A 319 6.80 3.03 9.81
C TRP A 319 5.69 4.01 9.43
N ASP A 320 5.04 3.79 8.29
CA ASP A 320 3.99 4.68 7.78
C ASP A 320 2.75 4.73 8.68
N ILE A 321 2.44 3.61 9.35
CA ILE A 321 1.31 3.56 10.28
C ILE A 321 1.70 4.13 11.64
N PHE A 322 2.75 3.61 12.28
CA PHE A 322 3.03 3.93 13.69
C PHE A 322 3.81 5.25 13.89
N HIS A 323 4.62 5.67 12.93
CA HIS A 323 5.51 6.82 13.09
C HIS A 323 5.10 7.98 12.19
N GLU A 324 5.04 7.79 10.88
CA GLU A 324 4.89 8.88 9.92
C GLU A 324 3.58 9.65 10.14
N LYS A 325 3.48 10.95 9.85
CA LYS A 325 2.18 11.65 9.94
C LYS A 325 1.38 11.42 8.65
N PHE A 326 0.05 11.49 8.72
CA PHE A 326 -0.76 11.41 7.49
C PHE A 326 -0.90 12.79 6.86
N GLY A 327 -0.02 13.09 5.92
CA GLY A 327 -0.03 14.31 5.12
C GLY A 327 -0.29 14.07 3.66
N TRP A 328 -0.09 15.11 2.86
CA TRP A 328 -0.21 15.03 1.41
C TRP A 328 0.67 13.93 0.82
N MET A 329 1.87 13.69 1.36
CA MET A 329 2.76 12.63 0.84
C MET A 329 2.09 11.25 0.88
N LEU A 330 1.70 10.77 2.06
CA LEU A 330 1.06 9.45 2.17
C LEU A 330 -0.32 9.42 1.53
N CYS A 331 -1.08 10.52 1.60
CA CYS A 331 -2.42 10.59 1.02
C CYS A 331 -2.37 10.52 -0.52
N PHE A 332 -1.59 11.41 -1.15
CA PHE A 332 -1.42 11.45 -2.61
C PHE A 332 -0.89 10.13 -3.17
N TRP A 333 0.17 9.59 -2.56
CA TRP A 333 0.79 8.36 -3.06
C TRP A 333 -0.13 7.15 -2.89
N ASN A 334 -0.91 7.04 -1.82
CA ASN A 334 -1.79 5.89 -1.66
C ASN A 334 -3.09 5.96 -2.49
N PHE A 335 -3.69 7.14 -2.63
CA PHE A 335 -4.94 7.26 -3.41
C PHE A 335 -4.71 7.38 -4.92
N ALA A 336 -3.58 7.95 -5.35
CA ALA A 336 -3.30 8.21 -6.76
C ALA A 336 -1.91 7.68 -7.21
N GLY A 337 -0.84 8.07 -6.51
CA GLY A 337 0.53 7.83 -6.99
C GLY A 337 0.85 6.36 -7.27
N VAL A 338 0.79 5.51 -6.25
CA VAL A 338 1.08 4.06 -6.34
C VAL A 338 0.23 3.37 -7.40
N PRO A 339 -1.12 3.43 -7.39
CA PRO A 339 -1.91 2.66 -8.34
C PRO A 339 -1.69 3.11 -9.79
N PHE A 340 -1.62 4.42 -10.06
CA PHE A 340 -1.51 4.94 -11.43
C PHE A 340 -0.07 4.97 -11.98
N LEU A 341 0.94 5.01 -11.10
CA LEU A 341 2.33 4.88 -11.53
C LEU A 341 2.74 3.41 -11.68
N TYR A 342 2.36 2.54 -10.73
CA TYR A 342 2.78 1.14 -10.76
C TYR A 342 1.99 0.31 -11.76
N CYS A 343 0.86 0.81 -12.29
CA CYS A 343 0.18 0.15 -13.42
C CYS A 343 0.83 0.45 -14.77
N ALA A 344 1.88 1.28 -14.84
CA ALA A 344 2.50 1.74 -16.08
C ALA A 344 2.88 0.60 -17.04
N GLN A 345 3.48 -0.48 -16.53
CA GLN A 345 3.89 -1.64 -17.33
C GLN A 345 2.67 -2.35 -17.93
N ALA A 346 1.61 -2.53 -17.14
CA ALA A 346 0.37 -3.15 -17.61
C ALA A 346 -0.33 -2.29 -18.68
N MET A 347 -0.37 -0.97 -18.48
CA MET A 347 -0.94 -0.03 -19.46
C MET A 347 -0.11 0.03 -20.73
N TYR A 348 1.22 -0.02 -20.62
CA TYR A 348 2.11 -0.06 -21.78
C TYR A 348 1.88 -1.32 -22.63
N ILE A 349 1.80 -2.49 -22.00
CA ILE A 349 1.47 -3.74 -22.71
C ILE A 349 0.10 -3.63 -23.38
N ALA A 350 -0.90 -3.07 -22.70
CA ALA A 350 -2.26 -2.94 -23.21
C ALA A 350 -2.38 -2.00 -24.42
N LYS A 351 -1.60 -0.91 -24.45
CA LYS A 351 -1.65 0.11 -25.51
C LYS A 351 -0.74 -0.21 -26.68
N VAL A 352 0.48 -0.70 -26.42
CA VAL A 352 1.50 -0.95 -27.46
C VAL A 352 1.44 -2.38 -28.01
N ASN A 353 0.63 -3.26 -27.41
CA ASN A 353 0.51 -4.67 -27.78
C ASN A 353 1.86 -5.40 -27.75
N VAL A 354 2.52 -5.34 -26.59
CA VAL A 354 3.80 -6.01 -26.38
C VAL A 354 3.59 -7.52 -26.38
N GLN A 355 4.34 -8.21 -27.24
CA GLN A 355 4.34 -9.68 -27.35
C GLN A 355 5.74 -10.17 -27.02
N LEU A 356 5.94 -10.65 -25.78
CA LEU A 356 7.19 -11.30 -25.38
C LEU A 356 7.18 -12.76 -25.86
N SER A 357 8.36 -13.34 -26.08
CA SER A 357 8.46 -14.75 -26.45
C SER A 357 8.07 -15.65 -25.27
N THR A 358 7.51 -16.81 -25.58
CA THR A 358 7.08 -17.81 -24.57
C THR A 358 8.24 -18.21 -23.65
N GLU A 359 9.46 -18.31 -24.19
CA GLU A 359 10.66 -18.64 -23.42
C GLU A 359 10.96 -17.56 -22.37
N LEU A 360 10.91 -16.29 -22.79
CA LEU A 360 11.16 -15.17 -21.88
C LEU A 360 10.09 -15.10 -20.79
N ILE A 361 8.81 -15.23 -21.15
CA ILE A 361 7.70 -15.24 -20.16
C ILE A 361 7.86 -16.40 -19.19
N THR A 362 8.27 -17.57 -19.66
CA THR A 362 8.50 -18.73 -18.79
C THR A 362 9.61 -18.46 -17.79
N VAL A 363 10.75 -17.90 -18.23
CA VAL A 363 11.86 -17.53 -17.35
C VAL A 363 11.43 -16.47 -16.33
N LEU A 364 10.72 -15.42 -16.77
CA LEU A 364 10.22 -14.37 -15.89
C LEU A 364 9.22 -14.91 -14.86
N THR A 365 8.33 -15.81 -15.27
CA THR A 365 7.34 -16.43 -14.37
C THR A 365 8.01 -17.30 -13.32
N ILE A 366 8.99 -18.12 -13.70
CA ILE A 366 9.76 -18.92 -12.74
C ILE A 366 10.51 -18.02 -11.76
N ALA A 367 11.16 -16.97 -12.25
CA ALA A 367 11.88 -16.01 -11.41
C ALA A 367 10.94 -15.28 -10.42
N LEU A 368 9.77 -14.84 -10.90
CA LEU A 368 8.75 -14.19 -10.09
C LEU A 368 8.25 -15.13 -8.98
N LEU A 369 7.85 -16.36 -9.32
CA LEU A 369 7.33 -17.33 -8.35
C LEU A 369 8.40 -17.75 -7.34
N ALA A 370 9.65 -17.95 -7.76
CA ALA A 370 10.75 -18.27 -6.87
C ALA A 370 11.03 -17.12 -5.88
N THR A 371 11.06 -15.88 -6.38
CA THR A 371 11.28 -14.70 -5.53
C THR A 371 10.12 -14.48 -4.57
N TYR A 372 8.88 -14.62 -5.06
CA TYR A 372 7.69 -14.54 -4.23
C TYR A 372 7.68 -15.61 -3.14
N TYR A 373 8.05 -16.85 -3.47
CA TYR A 373 8.20 -17.93 -2.49
C TYR A 373 9.20 -17.57 -1.40
N VAL A 374 10.41 -17.13 -1.76
CA VAL A 374 11.44 -16.74 -0.79
C VAL A 374 10.95 -15.60 0.09
N TRP A 375 10.34 -14.56 -0.51
CA TRP A 375 9.83 -13.41 0.23
C TRP A 375 8.70 -13.80 1.20
N ASP A 376 7.67 -14.51 0.73
CA ASP A 376 6.50 -14.89 1.54
C ASP A 376 6.89 -15.87 2.66
N THR A 377 7.74 -16.85 2.35
CA THR A 377 8.20 -17.82 3.36
C THR A 377 9.14 -17.21 4.39
N ALA A 378 10.05 -16.31 3.99
CA ALA A 378 10.94 -15.64 4.94
C ALA A 378 10.16 -14.78 5.94
N GLN A 379 9.08 -14.12 5.52
CA GLN A 379 8.21 -13.37 6.44
C GLN A 379 7.37 -14.31 7.30
N GLY A 380 6.86 -15.42 6.77
CA GLY A 380 6.12 -16.41 7.56
C GLY A 380 6.98 -17.18 8.57
N GLN A 381 8.30 -17.25 8.36
CA GLN A 381 9.25 -17.87 9.28
C GLN A 381 9.62 -16.97 10.47
N LYS A 382 9.47 -15.65 10.32
CA LYS A 382 9.75 -14.65 11.34
C LYS A 382 8.56 -14.48 12.29
#